data_AF-A0A2V3J5P4-F1
#
_entry.id   AF-A0A2V3J5P4-F1
#
_cell.length_a   1.000
_cell.length_b   1.000
_cell.length_c   1.000
_cell.angle_alpha   90.00
_cell.angle_beta   90.00
_cell.angle_gamma   90.00
#
_symmetry.space_group_name_H-M   'P 1'
#
loop_
_entity.id
_entity.type
_entity.pdbx_description
1 polymer ?
#
loop_
_entity_poly.entity_id
_entity_poly.type
_entity_poly.pdbx_seq_one_letter_code
_entity_poly.pdbx_strand_id
1 'polypeptide(L)'
;MTRLSNNRTKSSPGLVTAWMSHVSINGPEAMAAIVSLFISAARPVPFSREQLVTSDMIIANEPQESVRDLCQVLAVDAPEKVVVLAKNTPSRRVRRTYEDFWRRVASEAPDIVLYDTDCFETLIPWLESMSGSPIRTLRVSATLAAY
;
A
#
# COMPACT_ATOMS: atom_id res chain seq x y z
N MET A 1 10.14 44.77 24.62
CA MET A 1 10.37 43.33 24.89
C MET A 1 9.07 42.59 24.60
N THR A 2 8.93 42.03 23.40
CA THR A 2 7.71 41.33 23.00
C THR A 2 8.11 39.90 22.66
N ARG A 3 7.69 38.94 23.50
CA ARG A 3 7.94 37.51 23.32
C ARG A 3 7.28 37.06 22.00
N LEU A 4 8.09 36.61 21.06
CA LEU A 4 7.64 35.84 19.91
C LEU A 4 7.10 34.49 20.42
N SER A 5 5.81 34.27 20.19
CA SER A 5 5.17 32.98 20.36
C SER A 5 5.84 31.97 19.45
N ASN A 6 6.44 30.94 20.05
CA ASN A 6 6.90 29.74 19.37
C ASN A 6 5.72 29.12 18.60
N ASN A 7 5.65 29.39 17.30
CA ASN A 7 4.87 28.59 16.36
C ASN A 7 5.48 27.19 16.35
N ARG A 8 4.93 26.27 17.16
CA ARG A 8 5.15 24.84 16.99
C ARG A 8 4.77 24.50 15.56
N THR A 9 5.75 24.26 14.71
CA THR A 9 5.59 23.57 13.44
C THR A 9 4.91 22.25 13.74
N LYS A 10 3.61 22.15 13.43
CA LYS A 10 2.89 20.88 13.48
C LYS A 10 3.57 19.97 12.46
N SER A 11 4.36 19.02 12.93
CA SER A 11 4.91 17.96 12.09
C SER A 11 3.75 17.29 11.38
N SER A 12 3.80 17.19 10.05
CA SER A 12 2.83 16.37 9.31
C SER A 12 2.81 14.97 9.93
N PRO A 13 1.64 14.36 10.16
CA PRO A 13 1.59 12.98 10.62
C PRO A 13 2.47 12.10 9.73
N GLY A 14 3.18 11.14 10.32
CA GLY A 14 3.89 10.14 9.54
C GLY A 14 2.92 9.43 8.59
N LEU A 15 3.43 8.90 7.46
CA LEU A 15 2.60 8.27 6.42
C LEU A 15 1.65 7.20 6.99
N VAL A 16 2.13 6.42 7.96
CA VAL A 16 1.36 5.36 8.65
C VAL A 16 0.22 5.95 9.47
N THR A 17 0.50 6.96 10.29
CA THR A 17 -0.52 7.66 11.09
C THR A 17 -1.56 8.34 10.21
N ALA A 18 -1.14 8.96 9.10
CA ALA A 18 -2.04 9.58 8.14
C ALA A 18 -2.95 8.53 7.48
N TRP A 19 -2.40 7.39 7.09
CA TRP A 19 -3.17 6.30 6.50
C TRP A 19 -4.16 5.68 7.51
N MET A 20 -3.73 5.37 8.73
CA MET A 20 -4.61 4.83 9.78
C MET A 20 -5.75 5.78 10.12
N SER A 21 -5.48 7.09 10.21
CA SER A 21 -6.53 8.09 10.38
C SER A 21 -7.50 8.11 9.19
N HIS A 22 -7.01 7.84 7.98
CA HIS A 22 -7.86 7.77 6.79
C HIS A 22 -8.75 6.52 6.82
N VAL A 23 -8.25 5.38 7.29
CA VAL A 23 -9.07 4.15 7.46
C VAL A 23 -10.31 4.41 8.30
N SER A 24 -10.18 5.16 9.41
CA SER A 24 -11.31 5.51 10.28
C SER A 24 -12.30 6.52 9.68
N ILE A 25 -11.93 7.23 8.60
CA ILE A 25 -12.78 8.24 7.95
C ILE A 25 -13.42 7.67 6.68
N ASN A 26 -12.62 7.01 5.85
CA ASN A 26 -13.02 6.41 4.58
C ASN A 26 -12.20 5.14 4.32
N GLY A 27 -12.66 4.02 4.91
CA GLY A 27 -12.02 2.71 4.80
C GLY A 27 -11.73 2.29 3.36
N PRO A 28 -12.73 2.24 2.45
CA PRO A 28 -12.52 1.82 1.08
C PRO A 28 -11.47 2.63 0.31
N GLU A 29 -11.46 3.95 0.48
CA GLU A 29 -10.46 4.81 -0.18
C GLU A 29 -9.06 4.62 0.40
N ALA A 30 -8.96 4.50 1.73
CA ALA A 30 -7.70 4.18 2.40
C ALA A 30 -7.13 2.82 1.97
N MET A 31 -8.00 1.83 1.75
CA MET A 31 -7.64 0.51 1.24
C MET A 31 -7.20 0.58 -0.22
N ALA A 32 -7.94 1.27 -1.10
CA ALA A 32 -7.55 1.45 -2.49
C ALA A 32 -6.17 2.12 -2.63
N ALA A 33 -5.86 3.08 -1.75
CA ALA A 33 -4.54 3.72 -1.70
C ALA A 33 -3.42 2.75 -1.29
N ILE A 34 -3.67 1.85 -0.33
CA ILE A 34 -2.71 0.80 0.05
C ILE A 34 -2.53 -0.24 -1.03
N VAL A 35 -3.61 -0.68 -1.65
CA VAL A 35 -3.53 -1.66 -2.74
C VAL A 35 -2.75 -1.07 -3.93
N SER A 36 -2.96 0.21 -4.21
CA SER A 36 -2.18 0.97 -5.19
C SER A 36 -0.68 1.07 -4.83
N LEU A 37 -0.33 1.10 -3.53
CA LEU A 37 1.06 1.06 -3.08
C LEU A 37 1.72 -0.28 -3.44
N PHE A 38 1.03 -1.42 -3.30
CA PHE A 38 1.56 -2.74 -3.71
C PHE A 38 1.94 -2.74 -5.19
N ILE A 39 1.04 -2.23 -6.02
CA ILE A 39 1.21 -2.16 -7.47
C ILE A 39 2.34 -1.20 -7.84
N SER A 40 2.39 -0.03 -7.20
CA SER A 40 3.45 0.97 -7.43
C SER A 40 4.84 0.47 -7.01
N ALA A 41 4.92 -0.31 -5.93
CA ALA A 41 6.16 -0.94 -5.47
C ALA A 41 6.58 -2.11 -6.39
N ALA A 42 5.62 -2.83 -6.95
CA ALA A 42 5.85 -3.86 -7.96
C ALA A 42 6.39 -3.25 -9.27
N ARG A 43 5.81 -2.15 -9.73
CA ARG A 43 6.24 -1.42 -10.92
C ARG A 43 5.87 0.06 -10.78
N PRO A 44 6.76 1.00 -11.11
CA PRO A 44 6.37 2.39 -11.33
C PRO A 44 5.57 2.42 -12.63
N VAL A 45 4.26 2.25 -12.54
CA VAL A 45 3.38 2.22 -13.70
C VAL A 45 3.10 3.66 -14.14
N PRO A 46 3.08 3.99 -15.45
CA PRO A 46 2.76 5.34 -15.92
C PRO A 46 1.26 5.71 -15.82
N PHE A 47 0.41 4.83 -15.26
CA PHE A 47 -1.02 5.11 -15.06
C PHE A 47 -1.25 5.96 -13.80
N SER A 48 -2.32 6.77 -13.79
CA SER A 48 -2.69 7.50 -12.56
C SER A 48 -3.14 6.50 -11.49
N ARG A 49 -2.91 6.80 -10.22
CA ARG A 49 -3.27 5.89 -9.11
C ARG A 49 -4.76 5.54 -9.11
N GLU A 50 -5.62 6.47 -9.54
CA GLU A 50 -7.06 6.25 -9.62
C GLU A 50 -7.47 5.26 -10.73
N GLN A 51 -6.57 4.92 -11.66
CA GLN A 51 -6.87 4.02 -12.78
C GLN A 51 -6.61 2.54 -12.48
N LEU A 52 -5.94 2.22 -11.36
CA LEU A 52 -5.53 0.85 -11.07
C LEU A 52 -6.43 0.17 -10.04
N VAL A 53 -6.75 0.86 -8.94
CA VAL A 53 -7.62 0.32 -7.88
C VAL A 53 -8.55 1.41 -7.41
N THR A 54 -9.85 1.16 -7.48
CA THR A 54 -10.88 2.10 -7.01
C THR A 54 -11.45 1.64 -5.68
N SER A 55 -12.09 2.57 -4.95
CA SER A 55 -12.88 2.23 -3.76
C SER A 55 -13.98 1.21 -4.07
N ASP A 56 -14.58 1.27 -5.26
CA ASP A 56 -15.66 0.37 -5.66
C ASP A 56 -15.18 -1.08 -5.79
N MET A 57 -13.95 -1.28 -6.29
CA MET A 57 -13.32 -2.61 -6.32
C MET A 57 -13.08 -3.14 -4.90
N ILE A 58 -12.72 -2.26 -3.96
CA ILE A 58 -12.59 -2.64 -2.55
C ILE A 58 -13.95 -3.00 -1.95
N ILE A 59 -14.99 -2.20 -2.21
CA ILE A 59 -16.35 -2.40 -1.69
C ILE A 59 -16.96 -3.70 -2.22
N ALA A 60 -16.75 -4.02 -3.49
CA ALA A 60 -17.18 -5.30 -4.07
C ALA A 60 -16.55 -6.50 -3.35
N ASN A 61 -15.36 -6.30 -2.76
CA ASN A 61 -14.63 -7.30 -1.99
C ASN A 61 -14.44 -8.62 -2.75
N GLU A 62 -14.03 -8.50 -4.03
CA GLU A 62 -13.67 -9.63 -4.90
C GLU A 62 -12.18 -9.55 -5.28
N PRO A 63 -11.24 -9.82 -4.34
CA PRO A 63 -9.81 -9.63 -4.57
C PRO A 63 -9.25 -10.51 -5.69
N GLN A 64 -9.79 -11.69 -5.89
CA GLN A 64 -9.32 -12.63 -6.91
C GLN A 64 -9.63 -12.11 -8.32
N GLU A 65 -10.85 -11.65 -8.55
CA GLU A 65 -11.29 -11.08 -9.82
C GLU A 65 -10.53 -9.78 -10.11
N SER A 66 -10.48 -8.90 -9.12
CA SER A 66 -9.75 -7.63 -9.22
C SER A 66 -8.27 -7.82 -9.52
N VAL A 67 -7.59 -8.76 -8.85
CA VAL A 67 -6.17 -9.04 -9.10
C VAL A 67 -5.97 -9.69 -10.46
N ARG A 68 -6.87 -10.57 -10.92
CA ARG A 68 -6.82 -11.14 -12.28
C ARG A 68 -6.87 -10.03 -13.33
N ASP A 69 -7.79 -9.08 -13.19
CA ASP A 69 -7.97 -7.99 -14.15
C ASP A 69 -6.77 -7.01 -14.09
N LEU A 70 -6.27 -6.72 -12.89
CA LEU A 70 -5.01 -5.99 -12.69
C LEU A 70 -3.83 -6.68 -13.38
N CYS A 71 -3.73 -8.01 -13.32
CA CYS A 71 -2.66 -8.75 -13.98
C CYS A 71 -2.71 -8.59 -15.51
N GLN A 72 -3.90 -8.50 -16.10
CA GLN A 72 -4.05 -8.24 -17.54
C GLN A 72 -3.52 -6.85 -17.91
N VAL A 73 -3.80 -5.83 -17.08
CA VAL A 73 -3.29 -4.46 -17.29
C VAL A 73 -1.77 -4.39 -17.09
N LEU A 74 -1.23 -5.16 -16.13
CA LEU A 74 0.19 -5.16 -15.80
C LEU A 74 1.04 -6.04 -16.73
N ALA A 75 0.43 -6.99 -17.43
CA ALA A 75 1.08 -7.85 -18.41
C ALA A 75 1.57 -7.01 -19.61
N VAL A 76 2.86 -6.66 -19.59
CA VAL A 76 3.54 -5.93 -20.67
C VAL A 76 4.81 -6.69 -21.03
N ASP A 77 5.17 -6.70 -22.31
CA ASP A 77 6.27 -7.47 -22.94
C ASP A 77 7.70 -7.19 -22.43
N ALA A 78 7.89 -6.41 -21.37
CA ALA A 78 9.21 -6.04 -20.86
C ALA A 78 9.60 -6.89 -19.63
N PRO A 79 10.89 -7.23 -19.47
CA PRO A 79 11.34 -8.03 -18.34
C PRO A 79 11.02 -7.35 -17.00
N GLU A 80 10.30 -8.07 -16.15
CA GLU A 80 9.87 -7.68 -14.81
C GLU A 80 11.07 -7.32 -13.92
N LYS A 81 11.42 -6.03 -13.86
CA LYS A 81 12.38 -5.52 -12.88
C LYS A 81 11.64 -5.26 -11.57
N VAL A 82 11.78 -6.18 -10.62
CA VAL A 82 11.26 -6.02 -9.26
C VAL A 82 12.08 -4.93 -8.54
N VAL A 83 11.52 -3.73 -8.44
CA VAL A 83 12.22 -2.55 -7.88
C VAL A 83 12.72 -2.82 -6.47
N VAL A 84 11.92 -3.50 -5.64
CA VAL A 84 12.27 -3.84 -4.26
C VAL A 84 13.39 -4.91 -4.14
N LEU A 85 13.70 -5.65 -5.21
CA LEU A 85 14.80 -6.63 -5.21
C LEU A 85 16.07 -6.15 -5.94
N ALA A 86 16.01 -5.01 -6.63
CA ALA A 86 17.15 -4.51 -7.36
C ALA A 86 18.29 -4.08 -6.41
N LYS A 87 19.53 -4.41 -6.79
CA LYS A 87 20.71 -4.25 -5.93
C LYS A 87 21.27 -2.83 -5.86
N ASN A 88 20.69 -1.88 -6.61
CA ASN A 88 21.15 -0.48 -6.65
C ASN A 88 20.71 0.30 -5.39
N THR A 89 21.40 1.39 -5.07
CA THR A 89 21.17 2.18 -3.85
C THR A 89 19.75 2.74 -3.74
N PRO A 90 19.14 3.32 -4.81
CA PRO A 90 17.76 3.78 -4.76
C PRO A 90 16.76 2.67 -4.41
N SER A 91 16.87 1.51 -5.04
CA SER A 91 16.01 0.35 -4.79
C SER A 91 16.12 -0.18 -3.37
N ARG A 92 17.33 -0.21 -2.79
CA ARG A 92 17.52 -0.58 -1.38
C ARG A 92 16.83 0.40 -0.43
N ARG A 93 16.85 1.71 -0.75
CA ARG A 93 16.16 2.73 0.04
C ARG A 93 14.65 2.54 -0.03
N VAL A 94 14.10 2.33 -1.24
CA VAL A 94 12.68 2.05 -1.45
C VAL A 94 12.25 0.80 -0.67
N ARG A 95 13.01 -0.30 -0.79
CA ARG A 95 12.75 -1.54 -0.04
C ARG A 95 12.71 -1.28 1.47
N ARG A 96 13.73 -0.62 2.03
CA ARG A 96 13.77 -0.33 3.48
C ARG A 96 12.61 0.54 3.93
N THR A 97 12.22 1.55 3.16
CA THR A 97 11.07 2.41 3.47
C THR A 97 9.76 1.62 3.40
N TYR A 98 9.63 0.72 2.43
CA TYR A 98 8.48 -0.16 2.29
C TYR A 98 8.36 -1.14 3.47
N GLU A 99 9.46 -1.82 3.84
CA GLU A 99 9.51 -2.69 5.02
C GLU A 99 9.29 -1.91 6.34
N ASP A 100 9.80 -0.69 6.47
CA ASP A 100 9.57 0.17 7.63
C ASP A 100 8.09 0.58 7.74
N PHE A 101 7.43 0.85 6.61
CA PHE A 101 6.01 1.15 6.59
C PHE A 101 5.19 -0.01 7.16
N TRP A 102 5.38 -1.23 6.67
CA TRP A 102 4.63 -2.40 7.14
C TRP A 102 4.93 -2.75 8.59
N ARG A 103 6.20 -2.66 9.00
CA ARG A 103 6.58 -2.85 10.41
C ARG A 103 5.82 -1.91 11.33
N ARG A 104 5.69 -0.65 10.94
CA ARG A 104 4.95 0.35 11.72
C ARG A 104 3.45 0.14 11.64
N VAL A 105 2.90 -0.27 10.49
CA VAL A 105 1.48 -0.65 10.41
C VAL A 105 1.16 -1.74 11.44
N ALA A 106 2.00 -2.77 11.52
CA ALA A 106 1.81 -3.84 12.49
C ALA A 106 2.03 -3.41 13.95
N SER A 107 2.96 -2.50 14.23
CA SER A 107 3.31 -2.10 15.62
C SER A 107 2.56 -0.89 16.16
N GLU A 108 2.04 -0.02 15.28
CA GLU A 108 1.44 1.27 15.64
C GLU A 108 -0.07 1.35 15.33
N ALA A 109 -0.67 0.28 14.78
CA ALA A 109 -2.11 0.27 14.50
C ALA A 109 -2.93 0.45 15.78
N PRO A 110 -3.85 1.43 15.82
CA PRO A 110 -4.73 1.60 16.97
C PRO A 110 -5.77 0.48 17.01
N ASP A 111 -6.25 0.15 18.22
CA ASP A 111 -7.26 -0.89 18.45
C ASP A 111 -8.50 -0.73 17.55
N ILE A 112 -8.95 0.51 17.33
CA ILE A 112 -10.07 0.81 16.44
C ILE A 112 -9.82 0.28 15.02
N VAL A 113 -8.62 0.48 14.46
CA VAL A 113 -8.29 0.00 13.11
C VAL A 113 -8.11 -1.52 13.10
N LEU A 114 -7.60 -2.10 14.18
CA LEU A 114 -7.37 -3.54 14.29
C LEU A 114 -8.67 -4.35 14.49
N TYR A 115 -9.62 -3.81 15.25
CA TYR A 115 -10.76 -4.58 15.79
C TYR A 115 -12.12 -3.99 15.44
N ASP A 116 -12.22 -2.67 15.24
CA ASP A 116 -13.50 -2.00 15.01
C ASP A 116 -13.71 -1.63 13.52
N THR A 117 -12.76 -1.98 12.65
CA THR A 117 -12.87 -1.80 11.20
C THR A 117 -12.53 -3.08 10.45
N ASP A 118 -13.14 -3.27 9.28
CA ASP A 118 -12.85 -4.41 8.40
C ASP A 118 -11.54 -4.24 7.61
N CYS A 119 -10.63 -3.36 8.07
CA CYS A 119 -9.43 -2.97 7.33
C CYS A 119 -8.51 -4.16 7.06
N PHE A 120 -8.17 -4.93 8.09
CA PHE A 120 -7.30 -6.10 7.94
C PHE A 120 -8.04 -7.31 7.36
N GLU A 121 -9.33 -7.45 7.65
CA GLU A 121 -10.20 -8.46 7.01
C GLU A 121 -10.29 -8.26 5.50
N THR A 122 -10.21 -7.00 5.05
CA THR A 122 -10.11 -6.65 3.63
C THR A 122 -8.67 -6.80 3.13
N LEU A 123 -7.67 -6.34 3.88
CA LEU A 123 -6.28 -6.31 3.42
C LEU A 123 -5.70 -7.70 3.15
N ILE A 124 -5.97 -8.66 4.04
CA ILE A 124 -5.36 -10.00 4.00
C ILE A 124 -5.76 -10.77 2.73
N PRO A 125 -7.06 -10.89 2.35
CA PRO A 125 -7.46 -11.55 1.10
C PRO A 125 -6.85 -10.91 -0.15
N TRP A 126 -6.67 -9.58 -0.16
CA TRP A 126 -5.99 -8.88 -1.24
C TRP A 126 -4.50 -9.24 -1.33
N LEU A 127 -3.80 -9.28 -0.19
CA LEU A 127 -2.40 -9.72 -0.12
C LEU A 127 -2.23 -11.18 -0.54
N GLU A 128 -3.13 -12.06 -0.13
CA GLU A 128 -3.15 -13.48 -0.53
C GLU A 128 -3.32 -13.63 -2.04
N SER A 129 -4.34 -12.97 -2.61
CA SER A 129 -4.61 -12.97 -4.05
C SER A 129 -3.42 -12.44 -4.84
N MET A 130 -2.83 -11.31 -4.42
CA MET A 130 -1.64 -10.73 -5.06
C MET A 130 -0.39 -11.62 -4.93
N SER A 131 -0.21 -12.30 -3.80
CA SER A 131 0.90 -13.24 -3.59
C SER A 131 0.80 -14.48 -4.48
N GLY A 132 -0.42 -14.87 -4.89
CA GLY A 132 -0.68 -15.93 -5.86
C GLY A 132 -0.64 -15.49 -7.34
N SER A 133 -0.50 -14.20 -7.63
CA SER A 133 -0.54 -13.64 -8.98
C SER A 133 0.50 -14.25 -9.93
N PRO A 134 0.25 -14.35 -11.26
CA PRO A 134 1.30 -14.71 -12.23
C PRO A 134 2.40 -13.64 -12.39
N ILE A 135 2.16 -12.39 -11.99
CA ILE A 135 3.09 -11.26 -12.11
C ILE A 135 4.10 -11.29 -10.94
N ARG A 136 5.39 -11.52 -11.23
CA ARG A 136 6.40 -11.74 -10.16
C ARG A 136 6.56 -10.52 -9.27
N THR A 137 6.53 -9.33 -9.85
CA THR A 137 6.70 -8.08 -9.11
C THR A 137 5.59 -7.88 -8.10
N LEU A 138 4.35 -8.20 -8.48
CA LEU A 138 3.17 -8.14 -7.61
C LEU A 138 3.27 -9.17 -6.48
N ARG A 139 3.62 -10.43 -6.82
CA ARG A 139 3.85 -11.48 -5.83
C ARG A 139 4.88 -11.05 -4.78
N VAL A 140 6.06 -10.61 -5.21
CA VAL A 140 7.13 -10.23 -4.29
C VAL A 140 6.73 -9.05 -3.41
N SER A 141 6.07 -8.04 -3.98
CA SER A 141 5.60 -6.86 -3.23
C SER A 141 4.61 -7.26 -2.15
N ALA A 142 3.58 -8.03 -2.51
CA ALA A 142 2.56 -8.50 -1.57
C ALA A 142 3.11 -9.46 -0.53
N THR A 143 3.97 -10.40 -0.92
CA THR A 143 4.63 -11.32 0.02
C THR A 143 5.49 -10.54 1.02
N LEU A 144 6.28 -9.55 0.59
CA LEU A 144 7.08 -8.72 1.50
C LEU A 144 6.26 -7.88 2.48
N ALA A 145 5.01 -7.55 2.14
CA ALA A 145 4.11 -6.84 3.04
C ALA A 145 3.36 -7.75 4.01
N ALA A 146 3.06 -8.97 3.56
CA ALA A 146 2.39 -9.98 4.38
C ALA A 146 3.30 -10.53 5.49
N TYR A 147 4.62 -10.59 5.24
CA TYR A 147 5.64 -10.95 6.22
C TYR A 147 6.10 -9.75 7.06
#